data_AF-V9Z7E2-F1
#
_entry.id   AF-V9Z7E2-F1
#
_cell.length_a   1.000
_cell.length_b   1.000
_cell.length_c   1.000
_cell.angle_alpha   90.00
_cell.angle_beta   90.00
_cell.angle_gamma   90.00
#
_symmetry.space_group_name_H-M   'P 1'
#
loop_
_entity.id
_entity.type
_entity.pdbx_description
1 polymer ?
#
loop_
_entity_poly.entity_id
_entity_poly.type
_entity_poly.pdbx_seq_one_letter_code
_entity_poly.pdbx_strand_id
1 'polypeptide(L)'
;MPYDVTRDINAGPLVLPGVRGSVGAVYSEHRTDKPGYGAAVELPAVLELLAAIETSQITAAQAQDAFAPFLHRLEEYDREMDDRAARYEYS
;
A
#
# COMPACT_ATOMS: atom_id res chain seq x y z
N MET A 1 -5.58 -11.02 9.46
CA MET A 1 -4.35 -11.65 8.93
C MET A 1 -3.88 -10.76 7.81
N PRO A 2 -2.64 -10.25 7.84
CA PRO A 2 -2.17 -9.35 6.80
C PRO A 2 -2.02 -10.07 5.45
N TYR A 3 -2.14 -9.31 4.35
CA TYR A 3 -1.86 -9.84 3.02
C TYR A 3 -0.52 -9.31 2.52
N ASP A 4 0.41 -10.23 2.30
CA ASP A 4 1.67 -9.94 1.64
C ASP A 4 1.41 -9.59 0.16
N VAL A 5 2.07 -8.53 -0.28
CA VAL A 5 2.01 -8.02 -1.65
C VAL A 5 3.43 -7.98 -2.17
N THR A 6 3.71 -8.71 -3.25
CA THR A 6 4.95 -8.59 -4.01
C THR A 6 4.61 -8.25 -5.44
N ARG A 7 5.01 -7.07 -5.89
CA ARG A 7 4.70 -6.55 -7.23
C ARG A 7 5.81 -5.63 -7.72
N ASP A 8 5.96 -5.58 -9.03
CA ASP A 8 6.75 -4.53 -9.66
C ASP A 8 6.02 -3.20 -9.50
N ILE A 9 6.76 -2.16 -9.15
CA ILE A 9 6.26 -0.79 -9.07
C ILE A 9 6.72 -0.03 -10.32
N ASN A 10 5.78 0.64 -10.98
CA ASN A 10 6.06 1.48 -12.15
C ASN A 10 5.75 2.94 -11.81
N ALA A 11 6.76 3.79 -11.85
CA ALA A 11 6.64 5.24 -11.62
C ALA A 11 7.14 5.99 -12.86
N GLY A 12 6.26 6.20 -13.84
CA GLY A 12 6.66 6.78 -15.13
C GLY A 12 7.75 5.93 -15.81
N PRO A 13 8.96 6.47 -16.11
CA PRO A 13 10.06 5.71 -16.70
C PRO A 13 10.81 4.80 -15.72
N LEU A 14 10.57 4.90 -14.41
CA LEU A 14 11.24 4.08 -13.39
C LEU A 14 10.46 2.78 -13.14
N VAL A 15 11.18 1.67 -13.11
CA VAL A 15 10.65 0.34 -12.76
C VAL A 15 11.44 -0.22 -11.58
N LEU A 16 10.74 -0.53 -10.49
CA LEU A 16 11.30 -1.20 -9.32
C LEU A 16 10.74 -2.63 -9.26
N PRO A 17 11.54 -3.65 -9.60
CA PRO A 17 11.05 -5.02 -9.66
C PRO A 17 10.92 -5.66 -8.27
N GLY A 18 9.88 -6.48 -8.08
CA GLY A 18 9.75 -7.37 -6.93
C GLY A 18 9.56 -6.68 -5.58
N VAL A 19 9.02 -5.47 -5.56
CA VAL A 19 8.83 -4.69 -4.33
C VAL A 19 7.87 -5.42 -3.39
N ARG A 20 8.31 -5.58 -2.13
CA ARG A 20 7.53 -6.23 -1.09
C ARG A 20 6.79 -5.22 -0.22
N GLY A 21 5.61 -5.62 0.23
CA GLY A 21 4.85 -4.94 1.24
C GLY A 21 3.75 -5.82 1.81
N SER A 22 2.92 -5.24 2.69
CA SER A 22 1.82 -5.93 3.33
C SER A 22 0.66 -4.98 3.58
N VAL A 23 -0.58 -5.42 3.38
CA VAL A 23 -1.78 -4.67 3.76
C VAL A 23 -2.40 -5.25 5.03
N GLY A 24 -3.03 -4.39 5.83
CA GLY A 24 -3.68 -4.79 7.08
C GLY A 24 -2.73 -5.09 8.25
N ALA A 25 -1.41 -4.91 8.08
CA ALA A 25 -0.37 -5.29 9.04
C ALA A 25 0.27 -4.13 9.82
N VAL A 26 -0.02 -2.88 9.44
CA VAL A 26 0.84 -1.74 9.83
C VAL A 26 0.61 -1.31 11.27
N TYR A 27 -0.62 -1.42 11.74
CA TYR A 27 -1.03 -0.96 13.05
C TYR A 27 -1.66 -2.11 13.81
N SER A 28 -1.31 -2.23 15.09
CA SER A 28 -1.96 -3.17 16.01
C SER A 28 -3.43 -2.84 16.23
N GLU A 29 -3.83 -1.60 15.93
CA GLU A 29 -5.18 -1.07 16.12
C GLU A 29 -5.65 -0.35 14.86
N HIS A 30 -6.96 -0.33 14.64
CA HIS A 30 -7.57 0.48 13.58
C HIS A 30 -7.37 1.96 13.90
N ARG A 31 -6.60 2.66 13.07
CA ARG A 31 -6.44 4.11 13.19
C ARG A 31 -7.76 4.81 12.87
N THR A 32 -8.15 5.75 13.72
CA THR A 32 -9.35 6.58 13.52
C THR A 32 -9.04 7.95 12.94
N ASP A 33 -7.77 8.39 13.04
CA ASP A 33 -7.30 9.66 12.48
C ASP A 33 -7.12 9.62 10.95
N LYS A 34 -7.01 8.41 10.39
CA LYS A 34 -7.12 8.15 8.95
C LYS A 34 -8.06 6.96 8.77
N PRO A 35 -9.10 7.08 7.92
CA PRO A 35 -10.03 5.98 7.70
C PRO A 35 -9.31 4.77 7.07
N GLY A 36 -9.75 3.56 7.44
CA GLY A 36 -9.29 2.29 6.87
C GLY A 36 -8.06 1.66 7.54
N TYR A 37 -7.67 0.49 7.03
CA TYR A 37 -6.44 -0.18 7.44
C TYR A 37 -5.21 0.45 6.75
N GLY A 38 -4.00 0.07 7.16
CA GLY A 38 -2.75 0.57 6.56
C GLY A 38 -2.08 -0.42 5.61
N ALA A 39 -1.16 0.08 4.78
CA ALA A 39 -0.20 -0.72 4.02
C ALA A 39 1.25 -0.36 4.39
N ALA A 40 2.12 -1.36 4.49
CA ALA A 40 3.56 -1.19 4.62
C ALA A 40 4.23 -1.58 3.29
N VAL A 41 5.25 -0.84 2.89
CA VAL A 41 6.09 -1.11 1.73
C VAL A 41 7.53 -1.07 2.19
N GLU A 42 8.40 -1.90 1.61
CA GLU A 42 9.81 -1.94 1.96
C GLU A 42 10.48 -0.57 1.78
N LEU A 43 11.27 -0.17 2.78
CA LEU A 43 11.95 1.13 2.82
C LEU A 43 12.87 1.38 1.61
N PRO A 44 13.63 0.40 1.08
CA PRO A 44 14.48 0.63 -0.09
C PRO A 44 13.72 1.17 -1.31
N ALA A 45 12.54 0.61 -1.62
CA ALA A 45 11.72 1.08 -2.73
C ALA A 45 11.24 2.52 -2.52
N VAL A 46 10.89 2.89 -1.28
CA VAL A 46 10.50 4.26 -0.94
C VAL A 46 11.67 5.23 -1.12
N LEU A 47 12.88 4.85 -0.69
CA LEU A 47 14.07 5.68 -0.84
C LEU A 47 14.46 5.87 -2.32
N GLU A 48 14.32 4.84 -3.15
CA GLU A 48 14.56 4.97 -4.59
C GLU A 48 13.57 5.93 -5.27
N LEU A 49 12.28 5.86 -4.92
CA LEU A 49 11.28 6.81 -5.44
C LEU A 49 11.61 8.25 -5.02
N LEU A 50 12.03 8.47 -3.77
CA LEU A 50 12.42 9.81 -3.30
C LEU A 50 13.65 10.35 -4.04
N ALA A 51 14.67 9.51 -4.25
CA ALA A 51 15.86 9.89 -5.02
C ALA A 51 15.53 10.20 -6.50
N ALA A 52 14.62 9.44 -7.10
CA ALA A 52 14.16 9.67 -8.47
C ALA A 52 13.36 10.99 -8.60
N ILE A 53 12.60 11.37 -7.57
CA ILE A 53 11.94 12.69 -7.50
C ILE A 53 12.98 13.80 -7.38
N GLU A 54 13.96 13.65 -6.50
CA GLU A 54 15.01 14.65 -6.26
C GLU A 54 15.82 14.97 -7.53
N THR A 55 16.09 13.94 -8.33
CA THR A 55 16.79 14.06 -9.62
C THR A 55 15.87 14.45 -10.79
N SER A 56 14.58 14.71 -10.52
CA SER A 56 13.55 15.02 -11.53
C SER A 56 13.37 13.93 -12.61
N GLN A 57 13.80 12.69 -12.33
CA GLN A 57 13.57 11.55 -13.21
C GLN A 57 12.08 11.18 -13.27
N ILE A 58 11.38 11.34 -12.14
CA ILE A 58 9.94 11.14 -12.01
C ILE A 58 9.30 12.32 -11.28
N THR A 59 8.00 12.52 -11.48
CA THR A 59 7.22 13.48 -10.68
C THR A 59 6.69 12.84 -9.39
N ALA A 60 6.32 13.66 -8.42
CA ALA A 60 5.64 13.18 -7.21
C ALA A 60 4.32 12.45 -7.53
N ALA A 61 3.60 12.88 -8.58
CA ALA A 61 2.38 12.19 -9.02
C ALA A 61 2.68 10.78 -9.55
N GLN A 62 3.73 10.63 -10.36
CA GLN A 62 4.17 9.31 -10.85
C GLN A 62 4.60 8.39 -9.70
N ALA A 63 5.24 8.92 -8.66
CA ALA A 63 5.60 8.15 -7.47
C ALA A 63 4.36 7.73 -6.65
N GLN A 64 3.31 8.57 -6.58
CA GLN A 64 2.05 8.23 -5.93
C GLN A 64 1.30 7.13 -6.69
N ASP A 65 1.19 7.25 -8.02
CA ASP A 65 0.54 6.27 -8.88
C ASP A 65 1.22 4.89 -8.81
N ALA A 66 2.53 4.89 -8.55
CA ALA A 66 3.33 3.68 -8.35
C ALA A 66 2.81 2.78 -7.21
N PHE A 67 2.14 3.35 -6.19
CA PHE A 67 1.59 2.61 -5.07
C PHE A 67 0.17 2.06 -5.31
N ALA A 68 -0.43 2.30 -6.49
CA ALA A 68 -1.77 1.81 -6.82
C ALA A 68 -2.01 0.30 -6.54
N PRO A 69 -1.05 -0.62 -6.78
CA PRO A 69 -1.26 -2.03 -6.46
C PRO A 69 -1.49 -2.30 -4.96
N PHE A 70 -0.82 -1.53 -4.09
CA PHE A 70 -0.98 -1.65 -2.64
C PHE A 70 -2.30 -1.03 -2.18
N LEU A 71 -2.70 0.11 -2.77
CA LEU A 71 -3.98 0.76 -2.50
C LEU A 71 -5.16 -0.14 -2.91
N HIS A 72 -5.12 -0.73 -4.10
CA HIS A 72 -6.16 -1.66 -4.55
C HIS A 72 -6.29 -2.87 -3.62
N ARG A 73 -5.15 -3.44 -3.17
CA ARG A 73 -5.19 -4.58 -2.25
C ARG A 73 -5.67 -4.17 -0.85
N LEU A 74 -5.43 -2.93 -0.44
CA LEU A 74 -5.95 -2.38 0.80
C LEU A 74 -7.48 -2.22 0.74
N GLU A 75 -8.04 -1.73 -0.37
CA GLU A 75 -9.49 -1.65 -0.57
C GLU A 75 -10.18 -3.03 -0.56
N GLU A 76 -9.51 -4.07 -1.06
CA GLU A 76 -9.98 -5.45 -0.93
C GLU A 76 -9.95 -5.92 0.54
N TYR A 77 -8.87 -5.63 1.25
CA TYR A 77 -8.74 -5.99 2.67
C TYR A 77 -9.82 -5.31 3.52
N ASP A 78 -10.07 -4.03 3.30
CA ASP A 78 -11.07 -3.25 4.03
C ASP A 78 -12.47 -3.86 3.85
N ARG A 79 -12.88 -4.18 2.61
CA ARG A 79 -14.16 -4.83 2.34
C ARG A 79 -14.30 -6.19 3.03
N GLU A 80 -13.25 -7.01 3.01
CA GLU A 80 -13.28 -8.31 3.68
C GLU A 80 -13.40 -8.20 5.21
N MET A 81 -12.83 -7.13 5.79
CA MET A 81 -12.95 -6.84 7.21
C MET A 81 -14.34 -6.31 7.57
N ASP A 82 -14.93 -5.45 6.75
CA ASP A 82 -16.30 -4.98 6.90
C ASP A 82 -17.30 -6.15 6.84
N ASP A 83 -17.14 -7.05 5.86
CA ASP A 83 -17.95 -8.26 5.72
C ASP A 83 -17.84 -9.18 6.95
N ARG A 84 -16.64 -9.29 7.54
CA ARG A 84 -16.44 -10.07 8.77
C ARG A 84 -17.14 -9.42 9.95
N ALA A 85 -16.97 -8.12 10.15
CA ALA A 85 -17.60 -7.38 11.24
C ALA A 85 -19.13 -7.55 11.20
N ALA A 86 -19.74 -7.38 10.02
CA ALA A 86 -21.17 -7.53 9.82
C ALA A 86 -21.69 -8.95 10.15
N ARG A 87 -20.89 -10.00 9.88
CA ARG A 87 -21.25 -11.39 10.21
C ARG A 87 -21.20 -11.69 11.71
N TYR A 88 -20.25 -11.08 12.43
CA TYR A 88 -20.13 -11.26 13.87
C TYR A 88 -21.13 -10.42 14.68
N GLU A 89 -21.61 -9.28 14.16
CA GLU A 89 -22.72 -8.51 14.78
C GLU A 89 -24.09 -9.18 14.64
N TYR A 90 -24.26 -10.09 13.67
CA TYR A 90 -25.51 -10.82 13.43
C TYR A 90 -25.57 -12.21 14.10
N SER A 91 -24.55 -12.59 14.88
CA SER A 91 -24.48 -13.84 15.66
C SER A 91 -24.61 -13.58 17.15
#